data_AF-A0A291L6W4-F1
#
_entry.id   AF-A0A291L6W4-F1
#
_cell.length_a   1.000
_cell.length_b   1.000
_cell.length_c   1.000
_cell.angle_alpha   90.00
_cell.angle_beta   90.00
_cell.angle_gamma   90.00
#
_symmetry.space_group_name_H-M   'P 1'
#
loop_
_entity.id
_entity.type
_entity.pdbx_description
1 polymer ?
#
loop_
_entity_poly.entity_id
_entity_poly.type
_entity_poly.pdbx_seq_one_letter_code
_entity_poly.pdbx_strand_id
1 'polypeptide(L)'
;VFTREVDDEGLCPAGQLCLDPLTNDSTILDSLFSSLHSSNDTVPIQFKKCCYGYCIDLLEKLAEDMNFDFDLYIVGDGKYGAWKNGHWTGLVGDLLGGSAHMAVTSFSINTARSQVIDFTSPFFSTSLGILVRTRDTAAPIGAFMWPLHWTMWLG
;
A
#
# COMPACT_ATOMS: atom_id res chain seq x y z
N VAL A 1 -3.64 1.93 0.99
CA VAL A 1 -4.36 2.33 -0.23
C VAL A 1 -4.95 1.09 -0.85
N PHE A 2 -6.23 1.12 -1.22
CA PHE A 2 -6.90 0.04 -1.94
C PHE A 2 -7.18 0.49 -3.37
N THR A 3 -7.28 -0.47 -4.29
CA THR A 3 -7.54 -0.21 -5.70
C THR A 3 -8.79 -0.96 -6.18
N ARG A 4 -9.46 -0.40 -7.17
CA ARG A 4 -10.52 -1.04 -7.96
C ARG A 4 -10.39 -0.62 -9.42
N GLU A 5 -11.08 -1.33 -10.30
CA GLU A 5 -11.18 -0.92 -11.71
C GLU A 5 -11.96 0.38 -11.86
N VAL A 6 -11.70 1.11 -12.94
CA VAL A 6 -12.49 2.28 -13.34
C VAL A 6 -13.91 1.88 -13.73
N ASP A 7 -14.85 2.82 -13.67
CA ASP A 7 -16.21 2.58 -14.12
C ASP A 7 -16.33 2.56 -15.66
N ASP A 8 -17.54 2.34 -16.16
CA ASP A 8 -17.84 2.27 -17.60
C ASP A 8 -17.55 3.59 -18.34
N GLU A 9 -17.50 4.72 -17.62
CA GLU A 9 -17.18 6.05 -18.15
C GLU A 9 -15.68 6.41 -17.96
N GLY A 10 -14.89 5.52 -17.33
CA GLY A 10 -13.48 5.75 -17.02
C GLY A 10 -13.23 6.66 -15.81
N LEU A 11 -14.26 6.89 -14.99
CA LEU A 11 -14.26 7.76 -13.83
C LEU A 11 -14.13 6.98 -12.51
N CYS A 12 -13.86 7.73 -11.44
CA CYS A 12 -13.70 7.23 -10.08
C CYS A 12 -14.62 7.99 -9.10
N PRO A 13 -15.94 7.70 -9.05
CA PRO A 13 -16.90 8.47 -8.26
C PRO A 13 -16.68 8.40 -6.73
N ALA A 14 -15.96 7.39 -6.24
CA ALA A 14 -15.64 7.22 -4.83
C ALA A 14 -14.15 6.91 -4.63
N GLY A 15 -13.27 7.77 -5.12
CA GLY A 15 -11.83 7.65 -5.01
C GLY A 15 -11.11 8.55 -6.00
N GLN A 16 -9.80 8.33 -6.16
CA GLN A 16 -8.96 9.08 -7.08
C GLN A 16 -8.49 8.20 -8.24
N LEU A 17 -8.46 8.78 -9.44
CA LEU A 17 -7.85 8.12 -10.59
C LEU A 17 -6.34 8.00 -10.33
N CYS A 18 -5.81 6.80 -10.52
CA CYS A 18 -4.40 6.52 -10.34
C CYS A 18 -3.89 5.57 -11.42
N LEU A 19 -2.59 5.67 -11.70
CA LEU A 19 -1.93 4.80 -12.67
C LEU A 19 -1.17 3.67 -11.98
N ASP A 20 -1.25 2.47 -12.55
CA ASP A 20 -0.42 1.30 -12.22
C ASP A 20 0.46 0.88 -13.42
N PRO A 21 1.46 1.70 -13.79
CA PRO A 21 2.27 1.50 -14.99
C PRO A 21 3.42 0.49 -14.81
N LEU A 22 3.63 -0.03 -13.59
CA LEU A 22 4.73 -0.95 -13.25
C LEU A 22 6.14 -0.40 -13.63
N THR A 23 6.32 0.92 -13.57
CA THR A 23 7.59 1.60 -13.89
C THR A 23 8.07 2.45 -12.71
N ASN A 24 9.37 2.71 -12.69
CA ASN A 24 10.02 3.69 -11.81
C ASN A 24 10.68 4.84 -12.59
N ASP A 25 10.57 4.84 -13.92
CA ASP A 25 11.12 5.87 -14.80
C ASP A 25 10.20 7.10 -14.85
N SER A 26 10.73 8.24 -14.39
CA SER A 26 10.00 9.51 -14.36
C SER A 26 9.55 9.97 -15.75
N THR A 27 10.36 9.75 -16.78
CA THR A 27 10.02 10.20 -18.14
C THR A 27 8.81 9.46 -18.71
N ILE A 28 8.65 8.18 -18.35
CA ILE A 28 7.48 7.39 -18.73
C ILE A 28 6.26 7.88 -17.96
N LEU A 29 6.39 8.13 -16.65
CA LEU A 29 5.30 8.69 -15.84
C LEU A 29 4.81 10.02 -16.38
N ASP A 30 5.72 10.94 -16.70
CA ASP A 30 5.40 12.25 -17.27
C ASP A 30 4.63 12.12 -18.59
N SER A 31 5.07 11.21 -19.46
CA SER A 31 4.40 10.95 -20.73
C SER A 31 2.99 10.37 -20.55
N LEU A 32 2.79 9.51 -19.56
CA LEU A 32 1.50 8.88 -19.27
C LEU A 32 0.52 9.90 -18.67
N PHE A 33 0.94 10.70 -17.69
CA PHE A 33 0.09 11.73 -17.10
C PHE A 33 -0.21 12.86 -18.09
N SER A 34 0.76 13.26 -18.91
CA SER A 34 0.49 14.21 -20.00
C SER A 34 -0.52 13.69 -21.01
N SER A 35 -0.52 12.38 -21.30
CA SER A 35 -1.50 11.74 -22.17
C SER A 35 -2.88 11.65 -21.51
N LEU A 36 -2.92 11.32 -20.22
CA LEU A 36 -4.15 11.20 -19.42
C LEU A 36 -4.91 12.52 -19.33
N HIS A 37 -4.20 13.63 -19.15
CA HIS A 37 -4.79 14.97 -19.10
C HIS A 37 -5.09 15.58 -20.47
N SER A 38 -4.61 14.95 -21.55
CA SER A 38 -4.87 15.40 -22.91
C SER A 38 -6.29 15.02 -23.35
N SER A 39 -6.85 15.74 -24.32
CA SER A 39 -8.18 15.42 -24.87
C SER A 39 -8.23 14.05 -25.57
N ASN A 40 -7.08 13.48 -25.94
CA ASN A 40 -6.95 12.17 -26.57
C ASN A 40 -6.19 11.23 -25.64
N ASP A 41 -6.90 10.73 -24.63
CA ASP A 41 -6.37 9.76 -23.69
C ASP A 41 -5.99 8.44 -24.41
N THR A 42 -4.68 8.18 -24.49
CA THR A 42 -4.11 6.97 -25.09
C THR A 42 -3.54 6.01 -24.03
N VAL A 43 -3.78 6.29 -22.74
CA VAL A 43 -3.24 5.47 -21.66
C VAL A 43 -3.95 4.10 -21.66
N PRO A 44 -3.19 2.98 -21.65
CA PRO A 44 -3.77 1.65 -21.58
C PRO A 44 -4.72 1.50 -20.39
N ILE A 45 -5.93 0.99 -20.64
CA ILE A 45 -6.98 0.82 -19.62
C ILE A 45 -6.47 -0.04 -18.44
N GLN A 46 -5.61 -1.02 -18.72
CA GLN A 46 -4.99 -1.87 -17.70
C GLN A 46 -4.19 -1.11 -16.63
N PHE A 47 -3.65 0.07 -16.98
CA PHE A 47 -2.91 0.92 -16.05
C PHE A 47 -3.84 1.85 -15.27
N LYS A 48 -5.09 2.07 -15.69
CA LYS A 48 -6.02 2.95 -14.99
C LYS A 48 -6.68 2.20 -13.85
N LYS A 49 -6.58 2.76 -12.64
CA LYS A 49 -7.23 2.24 -11.44
C LYS A 49 -7.88 3.39 -10.68
N CYS A 50 -8.85 3.05 -9.84
CA CYS A 50 -9.36 3.97 -8.84
C CYS A 50 -8.75 3.62 -7.47
N CYS A 51 -7.95 4.51 -6.94
CA CYS A 51 -7.34 4.43 -5.62
C CYS A 51 -8.27 5.03 -4.56
N TYR A 52 -8.45 4.34 -3.43
CA TYR A 52 -9.32 4.80 -2.34
C TYR A 52 -8.86 4.31 -0.96
N GLY A 53 -9.49 4.88 0.06
CA GLY A 53 -9.32 4.52 1.47
C GLY A 53 -8.57 5.60 2.26
N TYR A 54 -8.31 5.33 3.53
CA TYR A 54 -7.88 6.31 4.52
C TYR A 54 -6.77 7.29 4.06
N CYS A 55 -5.70 6.80 3.43
CA CYS A 55 -4.61 7.67 2.99
C CYS A 55 -4.97 8.55 1.79
N ILE A 56 -5.93 8.14 0.96
CA ILE A 56 -6.42 8.93 -0.18
C ILE A 56 -7.32 10.04 0.34
N ASP A 57 -8.25 9.73 1.25
CA ASP A 57 -9.10 10.74 1.90
C ASP A 57 -8.25 11.80 2.63
N LEU A 58 -7.15 11.37 3.27
CA LEU A 58 -6.17 12.27 3.88
C LEU A 58 -5.47 13.15 2.83
N LEU A 59 -5.05 12.56 1.70
CA LEU A 59 -4.39 13.29 0.62
C LEU A 59 -5.30 14.35 0.01
N GLU A 60 -6.57 14.01 -0.24
CA GLU A 60 -7.57 14.95 -0.75
C GLU A 60 -7.75 16.14 0.19
N LYS A 61 -7.80 15.89 1.52
CA LYS A 61 -7.90 16.96 2.50
C LYS A 61 -6.66 17.84 2.57
N LEU A 62 -5.47 17.24 2.45
CA LEU A 62 -4.22 18.01 2.36
C LEU A 62 -4.16 18.86 1.09
N ALA A 63 -4.60 18.32 -0.04
CA ALA A 63 -4.68 19.02 -1.32
C ALA A 63 -5.62 20.23 -1.25
N GLU A 64 -6.80 20.06 -0.63
CA GLU A 64 -7.76 21.13 -0.39
C GLU A 64 -7.19 22.22 0.53
N ASP A 65 -6.61 21.85 1.67
CA ASP A 65 -6.10 22.79 2.68
C ASP A 65 -4.84 23.55 2.22
N MET A 66 -3.99 22.90 1.42
CA MET A 66 -2.73 23.48 0.93
C MET A 66 -2.81 23.99 -0.52
N ASN A 67 -3.96 23.83 -1.17
CA ASN A 67 -4.25 24.29 -2.52
C ASN A 67 -3.26 23.77 -3.58
N PHE A 68 -3.10 22.44 -3.65
CA PHE A 68 -2.33 21.76 -4.70
C PHE A 68 -3.14 20.67 -5.38
N ASP A 69 -2.87 20.44 -6.65
CA ASP A 69 -3.36 19.29 -7.40
C ASP A 69 -2.28 18.20 -7.44
N PHE A 70 -2.66 16.95 -7.67
CA PHE A 70 -1.74 15.82 -7.66
C PHE A 70 -2.06 14.77 -8.71
N ASP A 71 -1.00 14.14 -9.21
CA ASP A 71 -1.05 12.93 -10.02
C ASP A 71 -0.69 11.73 -9.14
N LEU A 72 -1.52 10.68 -9.18
CA LEU A 72 -1.35 9.51 -8.32
C LEU A 72 -0.91 8.29 -9.14
N TYR A 73 0.19 7.64 -8.74
CA TYR A 73 0.61 6.37 -9.30
C TYR A 73 0.99 5.36 -8.22
N ILE A 74 0.96 4.08 -8.58
CA ILE A 74 1.37 2.96 -7.74
C ILE A 74 2.82 2.62 -8.04
N VAL A 75 3.64 2.54 -6.99
CA VAL A 75 5.06 2.17 -7.11
C VAL A 75 5.24 0.84 -7.82
N GLY A 76 6.04 0.82 -8.89
CA GLY A 76 6.10 -0.32 -9.80
C GLY A 76 6.63 -1.62 -9.19
N ASP A 77 7.47 -1.56 -8.15
CA ASP A 77 7.99 -2.74 -7.45
C ASP A 77 7.10 -3.23 -6.29
N GLY A 78 6.04 -2.48 -5.96
CA GLY A 78 5.14 -2.73 -4.84
C GLY A 78 5.82 -2.74 -3.46
N LYS A 79 6.98 -2.08 -3.29
CA LYS A 79 7.72 -2.04 -2.02
C LYS A 79 7.65 -0.66 -1.37
N TYR A 80 7.67 -0.65 -0.03
CA TYR A 80 7.86 0.59 0.74
C TYR A 80 9.28 1.17 0.61
N GLY A 81 10.25 0.30 0.35
CA GLY A 81 11.65 0.67 0.18
C GLY A 81 12.59 0.14 1.25
N ALA A 82 13.70 -0.40 0.78
CA ALA A 82 14.80 -0.93 1.57
C ALA A 82 16.12 -0.68 0.84
N TRP A 83 17.21 -0.62 1.58
CA TRP A 83 18.56 -0.56 0.99
C TRP A 83 18.95 -1.93 0.46
N LYS A 84 19.08 -2.06 -0.87
CA LYS A 84 19.49 -3.29 -1.55
C LYS A 84 20.42 -2.95 -2.71
N ASN A 85 21.45 -3.77 -2.93
CA ASN A 85 22.35 -3.65 -4.07
C ASN A 85 22.94 -2.24 -4.29
N GLY A 86 23.17 -1.50 -3.21
CA GLY A 86 23.74 -0.14 -3.28
C GLY A 86 22.75 0.97 -3.64
N HIS A 87 21.44 0.68 -3.67
CA HIS A 87 20.41 1.68 -3.91
C HIS A 87 19.19 1.47 -3.00
N TRP A 88 18.35 2.50 -2.88
CA TRP A 88 17.04 2.38 -2.26
C TRP A 88 16.02 1.88 -3.28
N THR A 89 15.12 1.00 -2.85
CA THR A 89 14.01 0.50 -3.66
C THR A 89 12.69 1.16 -3.29
N GLY A 90 11.61 0.85 -4.01
CA GLY A 90 10.25 1.25 -3.67
C GLY A 90 10.06 2.75 -3.52
N LEU A 91 9.14 3.13 -2.62
CA LEU A 91 8.82 4.54 -2.37
C LEU A 91 10.03 5.40 -2.05
N VAL A 92 10.99 4.87 -1.27
CA VAL A 92 12.23 5.62 -0.96
C VAL A 92 13.07 5.83 -2.22
N GLY A 93 13.16 4.82 -3.08
CA GLY A 93 13.88 4.91 -4.35
C GLY A 93 13.27 5.96 -5.28
N ASP A 94 11.94 5.96 -5.42
CA ASP A 94 11.22 6.90 -6.28
C ASP A 94 11.33 8.35 -5.78
N LEU A 95 11.29 8.58 -4.46
CA LEU A 95 11.52 9.90 -3.87
C LEU A 95 12.95 10.41 -4.10
N LEU A 96 13.95 9.56 -3.90
CA LEU A 96 15.36 9.93 -4.11
C LEU A 96 15.71 10.10 -5.60
N GLY A 97 15.04 9.33 -6.47
CA GLY A 97 15.18 9.42 -7.92
C GLY A 97 14.46 10.61 -8.54
N GLY A 98 13.61 11.30 -7.76
CA GLY A 98 12.79 12.40 -8.26
C GLY A 98 11.61 11.96 -9.14
N SER A 99 11.30 10.66 -9.18
CA SER A 99 10.11 10.12 -9.87
C SER A 99 8.83 10.44 -9.11
N ALA A 100 8.91 10.61 -7.78
CA ALA A 100 7.81 11.07 -6.94
C ALA A 100 8.22 12.29 -6.10
N HIS A 101 7.30 13.22 -5.93
CA HIS A 101 7.46 14.37 -5.02
C HIS A 101 7.02 14.03 -3.58
N MET A 102 6.03 13.14 -3.43
CA MET A 102 5.48 12.76 -2.14
C MET A 102 5.04 11.30 -2.17
N ALA A 103 5.24 10.57 -1.06
CA ALA A 103 4.75 9.21 -0.89
C ALA A 103 3.66 9.16 0.18
N VAL A 104 2.42 8.86 -0.21
CA VAL A 104 1.27 8.80 0.70
C VAL A 104 0.68 7.40 0.75
N THR A 105 0.94 6.70 1.86
CA THR A 105 0.40 5.37 2.16
C THR A 105 0.66 5.05 3.64
N SER A 106 0.42 3.82 4.08
CA SER A 106 0.81 3.30 5.39
C SER A 106 2.34 3.14 5.51
N PHE A 107 3.08 4.24 5.38
CA PHE A 107 4.52 4.25 5.27
C PHE A 107 5.20 4.46 6.63
N SER A 108 5.85 3.41 7.12
CA SER A 108 6.47 3.43 8.45
C SER A 108 7.73 4.30 8.51
N ILE A 109 7.74 5.23 9.46
CA ILE A 109 8.90 6.02 9.86
C ILE A 109 9.90 5.09 10.57
N ASN A 110 11.16 5.10 10.14
CA ASN A 110 12.24 4.39 10.82
C ASN A 110 13.57 5.15 10.66
N THR A 111 14.55 4.84 11.51
CA THR A 111 15.84 5.55 11.54
C THR A 111 16.58 5.50 10.20
N ALA A 112 16.57 4.37 9.50
CA ALA A 112 17.31 4.22 8.25
C ALA A 112 16.73 5.07 7.10
N ARG A 113 15.39 5.16 7.02
CA ARG A 113 14.70 5.97 6.01
C ARG A 113 14.79 7.46 6.35
N SER A 114 14.66 7.82 7.63
CA SER A 114 14.78 9.21 8.09
C SER A 114 16.17 9.82 7.90
N GLN A 115 17.19 9.03 7.56
CA GLN A 115 18.52 9.53 7.20
C GLN A 115 18.61 10.01 5.75
N VAL A 116 17.67 9.61 4.89
CA VAL A 116 17.72 9.86 3.45
C VAL A 116 16.50 10.60 2.91
N ILE A 117 15.36 10.52 3.59
CA ILE A 117 14.12 11.20 3.23
C ILE A 117 13.47 11.83 4.46
N ASP A 118 12.69 12.88 4.21
CA ASP A 118 11.92 13.55 5.25
C ASP A 118 10.57 12.87 5.47
N PHE A 119 10.12 12.87 6.72
CA PHE A 119 8.80 12.41 7.12
C PHE A 119 8.05 13.54 7.81
N THR A 120 6.74 13.61 7.59
CA THR A 120 5.85 14.47 8.35
C THR A 120 5.66 13.93 9.77
N SER A 121 4.96 14.70 10.61
CA SER A 121 4.47 14.17 11.88
C SER A 121 3.57 12.95 11.62
N PRO A 122 3.72 11.86 12.39
CA PRO A 122 2.97 10.64 12.15
C PRO A 122 1.47 10.88 12.32
N PHE A 123 0.69 10.63 11.26
CA PHE A 123 -0.77 10.70 11.30
C PHE A 123 -1.42 9.42 11.85
N PHE A 124 -0.65 8.32 11.94
CA PHE A 124 -1.09 7.05 12.49
C PHE A 124 0.05 6.37 13.25
N SER A 125 -0.26 5.72 14.36
CA SER A 125 0.71 4.96 15.17
C SER A 125 0.18 3.55 15.41
N THR A 126 1.02 2.56 15.20
CA THR A 126 0.68 1.15 15.39
C THR A 126 1.87 0.38 15.96
N SER A 127 1.58 -0.67 16.73
CA SER A 127 2.58 -1.62 17.21
C SER A 127 2.67 -2.84 16.29
N LEU A 128 3.80 -3.53 16.31
CA LEU A 128 3.92 -4.84 15.66
C LEU A 128 2.99 -5.85 16.35
N GLY A 129 2.10 -6.46 15.58
CA GLY A 129 1.18 -7.49 16.05
C GLY A 129 1.50 -8.85 15.42
N ILE A 130 1.21 -9.93 16.15
CA ILE A 130 1.30 -11.29 15.61
C ILE A 130 -0.13 -11.79 15.35
N LEU A 131 -0.44 -12.02 14.08
CA LEU A 131 -1.71 -12.64 13.69
C LEU A 131 -1.58 -14.16 13.79
N VAL A 132 -2.39 -14.79 14.66
CA VAL A 132 -2.42 -16.25 14.84
C VAL A 132 -3.82 -16.79 14.57
N ARG A 133 -3.89 -17.98 13.97
CA ARG A 133 -5.15 -18.71 13.85
C ARG A 133 -5.54 -19.26 15.21
N THR A 134 -6.74 -18.95 15.66
CA THR A 134 -7.34 -19.62 16.81
C THR A 134 -7.55 -21.10 16.49
N ARG A 135 -7.08 -21.98 17.40
CA ARG A 135 -7.42 -23.40 17.37
C ARG A 135 -8.47 -23.64 18.43
N ASP A 136 -9.56 -24.30 18.07
CA ASP A 136 -10.51 -24.82 19.05
C ASP A 136 -9.80 -25.89 19.88
N THR A 137 -9.42 -25.51 21.10
CA THR A 137 -8.84 -26.40 22.11
C THR A 137 -9.94 -26.97 23.00
N ALA A 138 -11.10 -27.27 22.42
CA ALA A 138 -12.09 -28.08 23.12
C ALA A 138 -11.50 -29.49 23.24
N ALA A 139 -10.98 -29.80 24.43
CA ALA A 139 -10.62 -31.16 24.76
C ALA A 139 -11.89 -32.03 24.56
N PRO A 140 -11.82 -33.12 23.77
CA PRO A 140 -12.96 -34.02 23.63
C PRO A 140 -13.46 -34.44 25.01
N ILE A 141 -14.76 -34.72 25.16
CA ILE A 141 -15.34 -35.18 26.44
C ILE A 141 -14.56 -36.37 27.02
N GLY A 142 -13.94 -37.21 26.20
CA GLY A 142 -13.10 -38.35 26.63
C GLY A 142 -11.63 -38.02 26.94
N ALA A 143 -11.21 -36.76 26.90
CA ALA A 143 -9.81 -36.39 27.16
C ALA A 143 -9.35 -36.72 28.60
N PHE A 144 -10.28 -36.87 29.55
CA PHE A 144 -9.96 -37.34 30.91
C PHE A 144 -9.45 -38.80 30.94
N MET A 145 -9.68 -39.58 29.87
CA MET A 145 -9.20 -40.96 29.77
C MET A 145 -7.77 -41.04 29.21
N TRP A 146 -7.25 -39.98 28.59
CA TRP A 146 -5.90 -39.96 28.00
C TRP A 146 -4.74 -40.20 28.98
N PRO A 147 -4.81 -39.79 30.26
CA PRO A 147 -3.69 -39.99 31.20
C PRO A 147 -3.45 -41.46 31.61
N LEU A 148 -4.44 -42.35 31.46
CA LEU A 148 -4.37 -43.73 31.95
C LEU A 148 -4.66 -44.73 30.83
N HIS A 149 -3.84 -45.77 30.73
CA HIS A 149 -4.09 -46.89 29.81
C HIS A 149 -5.39 -47.61 30.19
N TRP A 150 -6.14 -48.15 29.22
CA TRP A 150 -7.48 -48.74 29.45
C TRP A 150 -7.48 -49.86 30.50
N THR A 151 -6.37 -50.60 30.62
CA THR A 151 -6.18 -51.66 31.62
C THR A 151 -6.15 -51.13 33.06
N MET A 152 -5.75 -49.87 33.28
CA MET A 152 -5.77 -49.23 34.61
C MET A 152 -7.19 -48.87 35.06
N TRP A 153 -8.12 -48.70 34.12
CA TRP A 153 -9.53 -48.42 34.42
C TRP A 153 -10.36 -49.69 34.67
N LEU A 154 -9.99 -50.81 34.04
CA LEU A 154 -10.75 -52.07 34.13
C LEU A 154 -10.21 -53.08 35.16
N GLY A 155 -9.02 -52.85 35.71
CA GLY A 155 -8.42 -53.74 36.72
C GLY A 155 -7.78 -54.99 36.13
#